data_AF-R7Q428-F1
#
_entry.id   AF-R7Q428-F1
#
_cell.length_a   1.000
_cell.length_b   1.000
_cell.length_c   1.000
_cell.angle_alpha   90.00
_cell.angle_beta   90.00
_cell.angle_gamma   90.00
#
_symmetry.space_group_name_H-M   'P 1'
#
loop_
_entity.id
_entity.type
_entity.pdbx_description
1 polymer ?
#
loop_
_entity_poly.entity_id
_entity_poly.type
_entity_poly.pdbx_seq_one_letter_code
_entity_poly.pdbx_strand_id
1 'polypeptide(L)'
;MPKVGLIMDLRGNAGGRPNYVKLLAESLVAETVAANPTVLRATDAIAAALAALLSEGTEDIEELLPFFQYRSAVNTALAIGEPFSGPSASLYDARFAERFAPRAYFGPVVTLVDGLCYSGGDLFTSLQKDYGFSTVVGVSDNVGAGGASTVSYSVLSDFFPEFFPPVAAGFTTAFARFYRSGTSAGGIIENFGVEPDVRYFSTRNDVLKDDCDLYEFLGEILTSGDAPGEGPTDNLSESPGPGDGLEPMYTMEPDGLLGPFVSAEPEEIIFAL
;
A
#
# COMPACT_ATOMS: atom_id res chain seq x y z
N MET A 1 2.07 -11.46 21.39
CA MET A 1 1.32 -11.50 20.12
C MET A 1 -0.11 -11.94 20.42
N PRO A 2 -1.12 -11.39 19.73
CA PRO A 2 -2.53 -11.76 19.92
C PRO A 2 -2.74 -13.26 19.79
N LYS A 3 -3.56 -13.86 20.67
CA LYS A 3 -3.74 -15.32 20.68
C LYS A 3 -4.74 -15.81 19.62
N VAL A 4 -5.75 -15.00 19.32
CA VAL A 4 -6.91 -15.41 18.50
C VAL A 4 -6.73 -15.01 17.03
N GLY A 5 -6.29 -13.78 16.78
CA GLY A 5 -6.19 -13.22 15.44
C GLY A 5 -5.57 -11.83 15.50
N LEU A 6 -5.14 -11.33 14.34
CA LEU A 6 -4.61 -9.98 14.18
C LEU A 6 -5.49 -9.19 13.21
N ILE A 7 -6.01 -8.05 13.65
CA ILE A 7 -6.61 -7.04 12.76
C ILE A 7 -5.53 -6.00 12.48
N MET A 8 -5.22 -5.80 11.20
CA MET A 8 -4.34 -4.73 10.73
C MET A 8 -5.17 -3.64 10.06
N ASP A 9 -5.28 -2.46 10.68
CA ASP A 9 -5.99 -1.33 10.09
C ASP A 9 -5.03 -0.45 9.31
N LEU A 10 -5.09 -0.52 7.98
CA LEU A 10 -4.24 0.25 7.06
C LEU A 10 -4.99 1.40 6.39
N ARG A 11 -6.20 1.74 6.86
CA ARG A 11 -6.95 2.88 6.30
C ARG A 11 -6.16 4.17 6.42
N GLY A 12 -6.17 4.99 5.37
CA GLY A 12 -5.43 6.25 5.33
C GLY A 12 -3.90 6.11 5.35
N ASN A 13 -3.35 4.92 5.13
CA ASN A 13 -1.90 4.72 5.10
C ASN A 13 -1.30 5.39 3.85
N ALA A 14 -0.54 6.48 4.03
CA ALA A 14 0.08 7.22 2.93
C ALA A 14 1.24 6.49 2.23
N GLY A 15 1.65 5.32 2.73
CA GLY A 15 2.71 4.48 2.18
C GLY A 15 4.01 4.53 2.97
N GLY A 16 5.11 4.19 2.30
CA GLY A 16 6.41 4.05 2.95
C GLY A 16 7.46 3.42 2.06
N ARG A 17 8.54 2.93 2.68
CA ARG A 17 9.65 2.33 1.93
C ARG A 17 9.33 0.87 1.54
N PRO A 18 9.52 0.47 0.27
CA PRO A 18 9.30 -0.91 -0.18
C PRO A 18 10.05 -1.93 0.68
N ASN A 19 11.28 -1.64 1.11
CA ASN A 19 12.08 -2.50 2.00
C ASN A 19 11.30 -2.98 3.24
N TYR A 20 10.58 -2.07 3.92
CA TYR A 20 9.83 -2.42 5.13
C TYR A 20 8.55 -3.19 4.81
N VAL A 21 7.93 -2.93 3.65
CA VAL A 21 6.76 -3.68 3.18
C VAL A 21 7.07 -5.17 3.05
N LYS A 22 8.19 -5.54 2.43
CA LYS A 22 8.58 -6.95 2.30
C LYS A 22 8.90 -7.57 3.65
N LEU A 23 9.65 -6.87 4.51
CA LEU A 23 9.96 -7.39 5.84
C LEU A 23 8.71 -7.63 6.68
N LEU A 24 7.74 -6.71 6.60
CA LEU A 24 6.45 -6.87 7.27
C LEU A 24 5.69 -8.07 6.70
N ALA A 25 5.64 -8.24 5.37
CA ALA A 25 5.01 -9.40 4.74
C ALA A 25 5.65 -10.72 5.20
N GLU A 26 6.98 -10.82 5.16
CA GLU A 26 7.72 -12.01 5.60
C GLU A 26 7.53 -12.31 7.09
N SER A 27 7.25 -11.29 7.92
CA SER A 27 6.92 -11.50 9.32
C SER A 27 5.55 -12.16 9.55
N LEU A 28 4.69 -12.20 8.53
CA LEU A 28 3.32 -12.74 8.62
C LEU A 28 3.13 -14.05 7.84
N VAL A 29 3.97 -14.33 6.84
CA VAL A 29 3.88 -15.53 6.00
C VAL A 29 5.00 -16.53 6.30
N ALA A 30 4.75 -17.82 6.04
CA ALA A 30 5.72 -18.90 6.31
C ALA A 30 6.79 -19.06 5.23
N GLU A 31 6.63 -18.41 4.09
CA GLU A 31 7.52 -18.50 2.93
C GLU A 31 8.12 -17.13 2.59
N THR A 32 9.20 -17.14 1.83
CA THR A 32 9.76 -15.91 1.26
C THR A 32 8.80 -15.32 0.24
N VAL A 33 8.52 -14.04 0.40
CA VAL A 33 7.67 -13.27 -0.51
C VAL A 33 8.56 -12.63 -1.58
N ALA A 34 8.23 -12.84 -2.84
CA ALA A 34 8.92 -12.13 -3.91
C ALA A 34 8.54 -10.65 -3.84
N ALA A 35 9.55 -9.79 -4.02
CA ALA A 35 9.36 -8.37 -4.22
C ALA A 35 8.35 -8.08 -5.35
N ASN A 36 7.52 -7.05 -5.18
CA ASN A 36 6.78 -6.47 -6.29
C ASN A 36 7.78 -5.94 -7.34
N PRO A 37 7.82 -6.50 -8.55
CA PRO A 37 8.77 -6.05 -9.56
C PRO A 37 8.39 -4.67 -10.06
N THR A 38 9.39 -3.94 -10.53
CA THR A 38 9.19 -2.62 -11.15
C THR A 38 9.66 -2.60 -12.59
N VAL A 39 9.06 -1.70 -13.36
CA VAL A 39 9.52 -1.39 -14.72
C VAL A 39 9.68 0.10 -14.91
N LEU A 40 10.66 0.44 -15.74
CA LEU A 40 11.03 1.79 -16.13
C LEU A 40 10.68 1.99 -17.61
N ARG A 41 10.36 3.22 -18.00
CA ARG A 41 10.21 3.55 -19.42
C ARG A 41 11.54 3.32 -20.15
N ALA A 42 11.52 2.59 -21.27
CA ALA A 42 12.71 2.40 -22.08
C ALA A 42 12.83 3.53 -23.10
N THR A 43 13.85 4.38 -22.96
CA THR A 43 14.19 5.44 -23.92
C THR A 43 15.70 5.55 -24.02
N ASP A 44 16.21 6.06 -25.14
CA ASP A 44 17.65 6.31 -25.32
C ASP A 44 18.20 7.27 -24.27
N ALA A 45 17.41 8.28 -23.85
CA ALA A 45 17.78 9.22 -22.80
C ALA A 45 17.96 8.52 -21.44
N ILE A 46 17.03 7.63 -21.08
CA ILE A 46 17.14 6.83 -19.84
C ILE A 46 18.33 5.87 -19.92
N ALA A 47 18.55 5.21 -21.06
CA ALA A 47 19.70 4.32 -21.24
C ALA A 47 21.04 5.07 -21.11
N ALA A 48 21.13 6.28 -21.69
CA ALA A 48 22.30 7.15 -21.59
C ALA A 48 22.55 7.59 -20.14
N ALA A 49 21.50 8.04 -19.42
CA ALA A 49 21.59 8.39 -18.01
C ALA A 49 22.09 7.20 -17.16
N LEU A 50 21.48 6.02 -17.31
CA LEU A 50 21.91 4.81 -16.58
C LEU A 50 23.36 4.40 -16.89
N ALA A 51 23.85 4.66 -18.11
CA ALA A 51 25.23 4.40 -18.47
C ALA A 51 26.21 5.38 -17.80
N ALA A 52 25.83 6.67 -17.68
CA ALA A 52 26.63 7.69 -17.01
C ALA A 52 26.76 7.41 -15.50
N LEU A 53 25.67 7.02 -14.84
CA LEU A 53 25.63 6.69 -13.41
C LEU A 53 26.70 5.65 -13.02
N LEU A 54 26.87 4.61 -13.83
CA LEU A 54 27.84 3.53 -13.58
C LEU A 54 29.29 3.94 -13.79
N SER A 55 29.54 5.08 -14.44
CA SER A 55 30.91 5.58 -14.66
C SER A 55 31.41 6.48 -13.55
N GLU A 56 30.53 6.97 -12.67
CA GLU A 56 30.82 8.03 -11.69
C GLU A 56 31.09 7.54 -10.26
N GLY A 57 31.19 6.23 -10.01
CA GLY A 57 31.48 5.71 -8.67
C GLY A 57 30.39 6.02 -7.63
N THR A 58 29.14 6.17 -8.10
CA THR A 58 27.97 6.52 -7.28
C THR A 58 27.32 5.30 -6.61
N GLU A 59 28.03 4.18 -6.53
CA GLU A 59 27.54 2.89 -6.01
C GLU A 59 27.15 2.94 -4.53
N ASP A 60 27.72 3.89 -3.78
CA ASP A 60 27.43 4.09 -2.35
C ASP A 60 26.20 4.98 -2.08
N ILE A 61 25.58 5.55 -3.12
CA ILE A 61 24.40 6.41 -2.95
C ILE A 61 23.15 5.56 -2.97
N GLU A 62 22.53 5.37 -1.80
CA GLU A 62 21.38 4.48 -1.59
C GLU A 62 20.20 4.78 -2.53
N GLU A 63 19.93 6.06 -2.83
CA GLU A 63 18.86 6.49 -3.72
C GLU A 63 19.09 6.10 -5.19
N LEU A 64 20.35 5.86 -5.56
CA LEU A 64 20.76 5.50 -6.92
C LEU A 64 20.91 3.99 -7.11
N LEU A 65 21.01 3.22 -6.02
CA LEU A 65 21.14 1.76 -6.07
C LEU A 65 20.12 1.07 -6.99
N PRO A 66 18.83 1.44 -6.99
CA PRO A 66 17.88 0.76 -7.85
C PRO A 66 18.09 1.01 -9.34
N PHE A 67 18.69 2.16 -9.71
CA PHE A 67 18.95 2.51 -11.10
C PHE A 67 19.93 1.54 -11.78
N PHE A 68 20.90 1.01 -11.04
CA PHE A 68 21.85 0.01 -11.55
C PHE A 68 21.16 -1.26 -12.04
N GLN A 69 20.06 -1.66 -11.43
CA GLN A 69 19.32 -2.87 -11.82
C GLN A 69 18.58 -2.71 -13.15
N TYR A 70 18.18 -1.48 -13.50
CA TYR A 70 17.42 -1.24 -14.73
C TYR A 70 18.26 -1.26 -16.00
N ARG A 71 19.59 -1.06 -15.93
CA ARG A 71 20.41 -0.87 -17.15
C ARG A 71 20.28 -2.03 -18.13
N SER A 72 20.46 -3.26 -17.66
CA SER A 72 20.36 -4.44 -18.51
C SER A 72 18.96 -4.57 -19.12
N ALA A 73 17.93 -4.32 -18.33
CA ALA A 73 16.54 -4.46 -18.75
C ALA A 73 16.07 -3.37 -19.70
N VAL A 74 16.52 -2.12 -19.51
CA VAL A 74 16.26 -1.00 -20.43
C VAL A 74 16.96 -1.25 -21.76
N ASN A 75 18.23 -1.65 -21.76
CA ASN A 75 18.97 -1.97 -22.99
C ASN A 75 18.33 -3.13 -23.75
N THR A 76 17.87 -4.15 -23.03
CA THR A 76 17.14 -5.27 -23.63
C THR A 76 15.86 -4.78 -24.28
N ALA A 77 15.04 -4.00 -23.56
CA ALA A 77 13.79 -3.44 -24.09
C ALA A 77 14.01 -2.59 -25.34
N LEU A 78 15.00 -1.71 -25.34
CA LEU A 78 15.38 -0.92 -26.52
C LEU A 78 15.78 -1.80 -27.70
N ALA A 79 16.59 -2.84 -27.47
CA ALA A 79 17.06 -3.74 -28.52
C ALA A 79 15.92 -4.53 -29.21
N ILE A 80 14.84 -4.80 -28.47
CA ILE A 80 13.67 -5.53 -29.00
C ILE A 80 12.48 -4.63 -29.35
N GLY A 81 12.60 -3.31 -29.16
CA GLY A 81 11.54 -2.34 -29.47
C GLY A 81 10.41 -2.24 -28.46
N GLU A 82 10.61 -2.69 -27.21
CA GLU A 82 9.62 -2.62 -26.14
C GLU A 82 9.65 -1.24 -25.44
N PRO A 83 8.48 -0.63 -25.11
CA PRO A 83 8.42 0.70 -24.53
C PRO A 83 8.79 0.76 -23.03
N PHE A 84 8.87 -0.38 -22.36
CA PHE A 84 9.22 -0.49 -20.94
C PHE A 84 10.26 -1.59 -20.74
N SER A 85 11.07 -1.44 -19.70
CA SER A 85 11.93 -2.53 -19.23
C SER A 85 11.05 -3.74 -18.85
N GLY A 86 11.59 -4.95 -18.99
CA GLY A 86 10.94 -6.13 -18.37
C GLY A 86 10.82 -5.97 -16.84
N PRO A 87 9.94 -6.74 -16.17
CA PRO A 87 9.83 -6.76 -14.71
C PRO A 87 11.12 -7.35 -14.13
N SER A 88 12.06 -6.50 -13.76
CA SER A 88 13.46 -6.91 -13.61
C SER A 88 14.20 -6.20 -12.50
N ALA A 89 13.72 -5.03 -12.05
CA ALA A 89 14.30 -4.36 -10.90
C ALA A 89 13.46 -4.61 -9.65
N SER A 90 14.13 -5.17 -8.66
CA SER A 90 13.67 -5.20 -7.29
C SER A 90 14.20 -3.92 -6.64
N LEU A 91 13.33 -2.96 -6.34
CA LEU A 91 13.74 -1.76 -5.59
C LEU A 91 14.20 -2.06 -4.16
N TYR A 92 14.23 -3.35 -3.80
CA TYR A 92 14.74 -3.82 -2.54
C TYR A 92 16.26 -3.78 -2.57
N ASP A 93 16.80 -3.10 -1.57
CA ASP A 93 18.23 -3.07 -1.32
C ASP A 93 18.75 -4.50 -1.13
N ALA A 94 19.84 -4.88 -1.81
CA ALA A 94 20.44 -6.21 -1.67
C ALA A 94 20.79 -6.54 -0.20
N ARG A 95 21.14 -5.52 0.61
CA ARG A 95 21.37 -5.62 2.06
C ARG A 95 20.10 -6.01 2.83
N PHE A 96 18.93 -5.68 2.30
CA PHE A 96 17.62 -6.09 2.80
C PHE A 96 17.11 -7.37 2.13
N ALA A 97 17.53 -7.67 0.90
CA ALA A 97 17.17 -8.91 0.21
C ALA A 97 17.68 -10.15 0.95
N GLU A 98 18.86 -10.06 1.56
CA GLU A 98 19.42 -11.11 2.42
C GLU A 98 18.85 -11.10 3.86
N ARG A 99 18.15 -10.02 4.24
CA ARG A 99 17.53 -9.90 5.56
C ARG A 99 16.16 -10.56 5.55
N PHE A 100 16.11 -11.78 6.08
CA PHE A 100 14.85 -12.47 6.36
C PHE A 100 14.30 -11.99 7.71
N ALA A 101 13.06 -11.50 7.71
CA ALA A 101 12.30 -11.38 8.95
C ALA A 101 11.68 -12.75 9.25
N PRO A 102 12.13 -13.49 10.27
CA PRO A 102 11.46 -14.74 10.63
C PRO A 102 10.00 -14.44 10.95
N ARG A 103 9.11 -15.31 10.47
CA ARG A 103 7.68 -15.22 10.73
C ARG A 103 7.46 -15.00 12.23
N ALA A 104 6.87 -13.86 12.57
CA ALA A 104 6.62 -13.41 13.93
C ALA A 104 5.18 -13.73 14.37
N TYR A 105 4.25 -13.82 13.42
CA TYR A 105 2.85 -14.13 13.68
C TYR A 105 2.36 -15.33 12.88
N PHE A 106 1.68 -16.26 13.57
CA PHE A 106 1.25 -17.54 13.00
C PHE A 106 -0.27 -17.72 12.95
N GLY A 107 -1.02 -16.81 13.57
CA GLY A 107 -2.48 -16.85 13.60
C GLY A 107 -3.13 -16.20 12.36
N PRO A 108 -4.47 -16.18 12.30
CA PRO A 108 -5.21 -15.55 11.21
C PRO A 108 -5.02 -14.02 11.23
N VAL A 109 -4.92 -13.43 10.04
CA VAL A 109 -4.76 -11.98 9.86
C VAL A 109 -5.88 -11.44 8.98
N VAL A 110 -6.58 -10.43 9.45
CA VAL A 110 -7.52 -9.64 8.64
C VAL A 110 -6.94 -8.25 8.48
N THR A 111 -6.90 -7.76 7.25
CA THR A 111 -6.39 -6.42 6.94
C THR A 111 -7.51 -5.54 6.44
N LEU A 112 -7.73 -4.42 7.12
CA LEU A 112 -8.70 -3.40 6.75
C LEU A 112 -8.02 -2.31 5.91
N VAL A 113 -8.60 -1.96 4.76
CA VAL A 113 -8.06 -0.97 3.82
C VAL A 113 -9.15 -0.01 3.32
N ASP A 114 -8.73 1.15 2.81
CA ASP A 114 -9.59 2.11 2.12
C ASP A 114 -8.93 2.64 0.84
N GLY A 115 -9.64 3.52 0.13
CA GLY A 115 -9.12 4.18 -1.06
C GLY A 115 -8.04 5.23 -0.78
N LEU A 116 -7.71 5.48 0.50
CA LEU A 116 -6.66 6.40 0.94
C LEU A 116 -5.39 5.67 1.38
N CYS A 117 -5.34 4.35 1.21
CA CYS A 117 -4.15 3.55 1.40
C CYS A 117 -3.32 3.58 0.09
N TYR A 118 -2.12 4.15 0.13
CA TYR A 118 -1.28 4.47 -1.02
C TYR A 118 0.11 3.85 -0.92
N SER A 119 0.76 3.65 -2.07
CA SER A 119 2.20 3.35 -2.20
C SER A 119 2.60 2.09 -1.44
N GLY A 120 3.37 2.21 -0.36
CA GLY A 120 3.72 1.07 0.50
C GLY A 120 2.50 0.27 0.96
N GLY A 121 1.36 0.94 1.16
CA GLY A 121 0.07 0.32 1.43
C GLY A 121 -0.41 -0.57 0.28
N ASP A 122 -0.45 -0.06 -0.95
CA ASP A 122 -0.80 -0.86 -2.14
C ASP A 122 0.10 -2.09 -2.30
N LEU A 123 1.40 -1.89 -2.13
CA LEU A 123 2.39 -2.98 -2.24
C LEU A 123 2.08 -4.05 -1.19
N PHE A 124 1.88 -3.65 0.06
CA PHE A 124 1.64 -4.60 1.15
C PHE A 124 0.31 -5.34 0.98
N THR A 125 -0.78 -4.64 0.66
CA THR A 125 -2.07 -5.28 0.36
C THR A 125 -1.97 -6.21 -0.86
N SER A 126 -1.16 -5.85 -1.86
CA SER A 126 -0.94 -6.73 -3.01
C SER A 126 -0.29 -8.04 -2.60
N LEU A 127 0.72 -7.99 -1.72
CA LEU A 127 1.43 -9.18 -1.24
C LEU A 127 0.50 -10.06 -0.37
N GLN A 128 -0.30 -9.45 0.50
CA GLN A 128 -1.29 -10.17 1.32
C GLN A 128 -2.22 -11.03 0.47
N LYS A 129 -2.78 -10.44 -0.60
CA LYS A 129 -3.65 -11.15 -1.54
C LYS A 129 -2.89 -12.15 -2.40
N ASP A 130 -1.75 -11.73 -2.96
CA ASP A 130 -0.98 -12.56 -3.90
C ASP A 130 -0.44 -13.84 -3.27
N TYR A 131 -0.16 -13.81 -1.97
CA TYR A 131 0.38 -14.92 -1.18
C TYR A 131 -0.63 -15.49 -0.15
N GLY A 132 -1.85 -14.94 -0.10
CA GLY A 132 -2.95 -15.48 0.69
C GLY A 132 -2.69 -15.56 2.20
N PHE A 133 -1.91 -14.64 2.77
CA PHE A 133 -1.59 -14.65 4.21
C PHE A 133 -2.45 -13.71 5.05
N SER A 134 -3.37 -12.97 4.43
CA SER A 134 -4.38 -12.17 5.11
C SER A 134 -5.65 -12.06 4.27
N THR A 135 -6.82 -12.06 4.92
CA THR A 135 -8.08 -11.66 4.29
C THR A 135 -8.16 -10.14 4.27
N VAL A 136 -8.27 -9.54 3.09
CA VAL A 136 -8.33 -8.09 2.90
C VAL A 136 -9.79 -7.63 2.85
N VAL A 137 -10.17 -6.75 3.77
CA VAL A 137 -11.49 -6.11 3.83
C VAL A 137 -11.36 -4.65 3.45
N GLY A 138 -12.13 -4.21 2.46
CA GLY A 138 -12.09 -2.83 1.98
C GLY A 138 -13.36 -2.05 2.34
N VAL A 139 -13.18 -0.84 2.90
CA VAL A 139 -14.25 0.18 3.01
C VAL A 139 -14.33 1.08 1.76
N SER A 140 -13.51 0.80 0.74
CA SER A 140 -13.59 1.32 -0.63
C SER A 140 -13.41 0.18 -1.63
N ASP A 141 -13.74 0.42 -2.90
CA ASP A 141 -13.72 -0.64 -3.93
C ASP A 141 -12.31 -1.13 -4.24
N ASN A 142 -11.32 -0.23 -4.18
CA ASN A 142 -9.91 -0.55 -4.37
C ASN A 142 -9.06 0.23 -3.38
N VAL A 143 -7.90 -0.33 -3.03
CA VAL A 143 -6.78 0.40 -2.44
C VAL A 143 -6.26 1.45 -3.43
N GLY A 144 -5.73 2.55 -2.92
CA GLY A 144 -5.44 3.80 -3.60
C GLY A 144 -4.33 3.81 -4.67
N ALA A 145 -4.20 2.80 -5.52
CA ALA A 145 -3.50 2.85 -6.82
C ALA A 145 -2.09 3.49 -6.88
N GLY A 146 -1.37 3.57 -5.76
CA GLY A 146 -0.07 4.23 -5.58
C GLY A 146 1.11 3.39 -6.05
N GLY A 147 0.99 2.71 -7.19
CA GLY A 147 2.01 1.81 -7.72
C GLY A 147 3.24 2.47 -8.34
N ALA A 148 3.58 3.71 -7.98
CA ALA A 148 4.74 4.42 -8.53
C ALA A 148 5.89 4.52 -7.52
N SER A 149 7.11 4.29 -7.98
CA SER A 149 8.31 4.66 -7.25
C SER A 149 8.71 6.08 -7.59
N THR A 150 9.11 6.84 -6.56
CA THR A 150 9.44 8.25 -6.69
C THR A 150 10.90 8.50 -6.33
N VAL A 151 11.49 9.50 -7.00
CA VAL A 151 12.83 10.02 -6.71
C VAL A 151 12.73 11.54 -6.63
N SER A 152 13.52 12.16 -5.76
CA SER A 152 13.60 13.63 -5.73
C SER A 152 14.15 14.14 -7.06
N TYR A 153 13.53 15.19 -7.61
CA TYR A 153 14.04 15.81 -8.83
C TYR A 153 15.46 16.36 -8.64
N SER A 154 15.81 16.84 -7.43
CA SER A 154 17.16 17.33 -7.14
C SER A 154 18.22 16.26 -7.38
N VAL A 155 17.96 15.01 -6.98
CA VAL A 155 18.86 13.88 -7.21
C VAL A 155 19.04 13.65 -8.71
N LEU A 156 17.93 13.62 -9.46
CA LEU A 156 18.02 13.49 -10.91
C LEU A 156 18.80 14.66 -11.54
N SER A 157 18.63 15.87 -11.05
CA SER A 157 19.32 17.06 -11.55
C SER A 157 20.80 17.07 -11.20
N ASP A 158 21.19 16.57 -10.03
CA ASP A 158 22.59 16.54 -9.58
C ASP A 158 23.40 15.52 -10.39
N PHE A 159 22.81 14.37 -10.71
CA PHE A 159 23.49 13.29 -11.45
C PHE A 159 23.27 13.34 -12.97
N PHE A 160 22.20 13.96 -13.44
CA PHE A 160 21.84 13.99 -14.86
C PHE A 160 21.42 15.40 -15.33
N PRO A 161 22.25 16.44 -15.11
CA PRO A 161 21.87 17.83 -15.38
C PRO A 161 21.55 18.12 -16.85
N GLU A 162 22.07 17.33 -17.79
CA GLU A 162 21.76 17.45 -19.22
C GLU A 162 20.33 17.03 -19.56
N PHE A 163 19.76 16.10 -18.80
CA PHE A 163 18.40 15.57 -19.00
C PHE A 163 17.39 16.18 -18.01
N PHE A 164 17.87 16.54 -16.83
CA PHE A 164 17.09 17.09 -15.72
C PHE A 164 17.75 18.41 -15.27
N PRO A 165 17.52 19.53 -15.96
CA PRO A 165 18.16 20.79 -15.61
C PRO A 165 17.72 21.27 -14.21
N PRO A 166 18.60 21.93 -13.43
CA PRO A 166 18.24 22.41 -12.10
C PRO A 166 17.02 23.33 -12.12
N VAL A 167 16.12 23.10 -11.18
CA VAL A 167 14.90 23.87 -10.97
C VAL A 167 14.87 24.41 -9.55
N ALA A 168 14.33 25.61 -9.36
CA ALA A 168 14.31 26.26 -8.05
C ALA A 168 13.32 25.62 -7.04
N ALA A 169 12.38 24.80 -7.52
CA ALA A 169 11.35 24.17 -6.70
C ALA A 169 11.71 22.72 -6.38
N GLY A 170 11.49 22.30 -5.13
CA GLY A 170 11.58 20.89 -4.75
C GLY A 170 10.31 20.14 -5.14
N PHE A 171 10.45 19.05 -5.89
CA PHE A 171 9.35 18.12 -6.17
C PHE A 171 9.89 16.70 -6.39
N THR A 172 9.01 15.71 -6.31
CA THR A 172 9.29 14.31 -6.61
C THR A 172 8.85 13.95 -8.01
N THR A 173 9.55 13.01 -8.63
CA THR A 173 9.23 12.48 -9.95
C THR A 173 8.93 10.99 -9.82
N ALA A 174 7.76 10.56 -10.28
CA ALA A 174 7.46 9.16 -10.48
C ALA A 174 8.32 8.63 -11.63
N PHE A 175 9.14 7.60 -11.37
CA PHE A 175 10.10 7.11 -12.36
C PHE A 175 9.84 5.65 -12.76
N ALA A 176 9.34 4.81 -11.85
CA ALA A 176 9.06 3.41 -12.14
C ALA A 176 7.66 3.03 -11.67
N ARG A 177 7.06 2.04 -12.33
CA ARG A 177 5.76 1.47 -11.95
C ARG A 177 5.92 0.07 -11.41
N PHE A 178 5.17 -0.26 -10.37
CA PHE A 178 5.12 -1.56 -9.71
C PHE A 178 4.10 -2.48 -10.36
N TYR A 179 4.45 -3.75 -10.34
CA TYR A 179 3.62 -4.86 -10.75
C TYR A 179 3.34 -5.78 -9.55
N ARG A 180 2.22 -6.49 -9.64
CA ARG A 180 1.84 -7.58 -8.76
C ARG A 180 2.85 -8.73 -8.83
N SER A 181 2.89 -9.54 -7.78
CA SER A 181 3.74 -10.74 -7.68
C SER A 181 2.87 -11.95 -7.32
N GLY A 182 3.46 -13.07 -6.88
CA GLY A 182 2.71 -14.26 -6.47
C GLY A 182 1.65 -14.71 -7.48
N THR A 183 0.43 -14.95 -7.00
CA THR A 183 -0.69 -15.45 -7.83
C THR A 183 -1.21 -14.46 -8.88
N SER A 184 -1.02 -13.15 -8.70
CA SER A 184 -1.42 -12.13 -9.67
C SER A 184 -0.24 -11.55 -10.47
N ALA A 185 0.88 -12.27 -10.56
CA ALA A 185 2.10 -11.80 -11.20
C ALA A 185 1.84 -11.21 -12.60
N GLY A 186 2.35 -9.99 -12.83
CA GLY A 186 2.17 -9.26 -14.08
C GLY A 186 0.94 -8.32 -14.12
N GLY A 187 0.10 -8.31 -13.08
CA GLY A 187 -0.92 -7.26 -12.90
C GLY A 187 -0.29 -5.89 -12.58
N ILE A 188 -0.88 -4.81 -13.09
CA ILE A 188 -0.43 -3.43 -12.82
C ILE A 188 -1.09 -2.94 -11.53
N ILE A 189 -0.32 -2.30 -10.65
CA ILE A 189 -0.84 -1.66 -9.43
C ILE A 189 -1.22 -0.21 -9.70
N GLU A 190 -0.37 0.54 -10.42
CA GLU A 190 -0.60 1.95 -10.73
C GLU A 190 -1.93 2.16 -11.49
N ASN A 191 -2.73 3.14 -11.06
CA ASN A 191 -4.08 3.48 -11.57
C ASN A 191 -5.18 2.43 -11.31
N PHE A 192 -4.86 1.18 -10.96
CA PHE A 192 -5.85 0.12 -10.73
C PHE A 192 -6.01 -0.23 -9.25
N GLY A 193 -4.94 -0.07 -8.47
CA GLY A 193 -4.93 -0.42 -7.05
C GLY A 193 -5.05 -1.92 -6.81
N VAL A 194 -5.57 -2.25 -5.63
CA VAL A 194 -5.81 -3.63 -5.21
C VAL A 194 -7.26 -3.74 -4.74
N GLU A 195 -8.05 -4.58 -5.41
CA GLU A 195 -9.40 -4.91 -4.96
C GLU A 195 -9.32 -5.72 -3.66
N PRO A 196 -10.15 -5.45 -2.62
CA PRO A 196 -10.21 -6.25 -1.41
C PRO A 196 -10.80 -7.64 -1.69
N ASP A 197 -10.67 -8.57 -0.75
CA ASP A 197 -11.37 -9.86 -0.83
C ASP A 197 -12.85 -9.71 -0.47
N VAL A 198 -13.14 -8.79 0.45
CA VAL A 198 -14.51 -8.46 0.86
C VAL A 198 -14.71 -6.96 0.89
N ARG A 199 -15.80 -6.49 0.29
CA ARG A 199 -16.26 -5.10 0.39
C ARG A 199 -17.17 -4.96 1.60
N TYR A 200 -16.83 -4.06 2.53
CA TYR A 200 -17.65 -3.70 3.68
C TYR A 200 -18.30 -2.33 3.52
N PHE A 201 -19.63 -2.27 3.54
CA PHE A 201 -20.36 -1.01 3.44
C PHE A 201 -20.64 -0.45 4.84
N SER A 202 -20.04 0.71 5.14
CA SER A 202 -20.21 1.35 6.44
C SER A 202 -21.69 1.58 6.78
N THR A 203 -22.08 1.19 7.98
CA THR A 203 -23.42 1.41 8.51
C THR A 203 -23.53 2.79 9.14
N ARG A 204 -24.75 3.17 9.51
CA ARG A 204 -24.96 4.37 10.31
C ARG A 204 -24.27 4.29 11.68
N ASN A 205 -24.17 3.10 12.28
CA ASN A 205 -23.52 2.96 13.58
C ASN A 205 -22.02 3.15 13.45
N ASP A 206 -21.39 2.69 12.37
CA ASP A 206 -19.94 2.89 12.18
C ASP A 206 -19.57 4.37 12.25
N VAL A 207 -20.37 5.22 11.61
CA VAL A 207 -20.17 6.67 11.62
C VAL A 207 -20.44 7.29 13.00
N LEU A 208 -21.36 6.74 13.80
CA LEU A 208 -21.84 7.34 15.04
C LEU A 208 -21.27 6.72 16.32
N LYS A 209 -20.62 5.56 16.21
CA LYS A 209 -20.18 4.71 17.33
C LYS A 209 -18.81 4.09 17.05
N ASP A 210 -17.94 4.86 16.42
CA ASP A 210 -16.52 4.52 16.22
C ASP A 210 -16.32 3.15 15.55
N ASP A 211 -16.92 2.94 14.37
CA ASP A 211 -16.75 1.72 13.56
C ASP A 211 -17.17 0.41 14.26
N CYS A 212 -18.17 0.46 15.17
CA CYS A 212 -18.52 -0.71 15.96
C CYS A 212 -19.00 -1.91 15.14
N ASP A 213 -19.81 -1.70 14.11
CA ASP A 213 -20.35 -2.81 13.29
C ASP A 213 -19.23 -3.34 12.36
N LEU A 214 -18.33 -2.47 11.92
CA LEU A 214 -17.13 -2.85 11.16
C LEU A 214 -16.22 -3.74 12.00
N TYR A 215 -15.86 -3.35 13.21
CA TYR A 215 -14.97 -4.17 14.05
C TYR A 215 -15.61 -5.49 14.49
N GLU A 216 -16.94 -5.52 14.71
CA GLU A 216 -17.67 -6.78 14.92
C GLU A 216 -17.54 -7.69 13.70
N PHE A 217 -17.78 -7.17 12.50
CA PHE A 217 -17.63 -7.91 11.24
C PHE A 217 -16.20 -8.45 11.03
N LEU A 218 -15.16 -7.65 11.32
CA LEU A 218 -13.77 -8.12 11.23
C LEU A 218 -13.47 -9.22 12.26
N GLY A 219 -14.04 -9.12 13.46
CA GLY A 219 -13.97 -10.16 14.49
C GLY A 219 -14.61 -11.47 14.03
N GLU A 220 -15.77 -11.40 13.36
CA GLU A 220 -16.43 -12.57 12.78
C GLU A 220 -15.52 -13.29 11.76
N ILE A 221 -14.93 -12.55 10.81
CA ILE A 221 -13.97 -13.12 9.83
C ILE A 221 -12.81 -13.84 10.51
N LEU A 222 -12.25 -13.24 11.56
CA LEU A 222 -11.12 -13.84 12.28
C LEU A 222 -11.49 -15.16 12.96
N THR A 223 -12.72 -15.29 13.46
CA THR A 223 -13.17 -16.48 14.19
C THR A 223 -13.71 -17.59 13.28
N SER A 224 -14.28 -17.25 12.11
CA SER A 224 -14.76 -18.23 11.14
C SER A 224 -13.62 -18.90 10.36
N GLY A 225 -12.49 -18.19 10.17
CA GLY A 225 -11.38 -18.66 9.33
C GLY A 225 -11.64 -18.56 7.81
N ASP A 226 -12.84 -18.14 7.43
CA ASP A 226 -13.30 -17.90 6.06
C ASP A 226 -14.00 -16.53 6.00
N ALA A 227 -13.78 -15.78 4.91
CA ALA A 227 -14.53 -14.55 4.65
C ALA A 227 -16.04 -14.86 4.57
N PRO A 228 -16.91 -14.25 5.41
CA PRO A 228 -18.34 -14.24 5.16
C PRO A 228 -18.61 -13.53 3.82
N GLY A 229 -19.73 -13.85 3.17
CA GLY A 229 -20.20 -13.11 1.99
C GLY A 229 -20.34 -11.61 2.27
N GLU A 230 -20.54 -10.81 1.21
CA GLU A 230 -20.64 -9.34 1.23
C GLU A 230 -21.20 -8.77 2.55
N GLY A 231 -20.54 -7.73 3.09
CA GLY A 231 -20.92 -7.12 4.36
C GLY A 231 -22.37 -6.60 4.40
N PRO A 232 -22.90 -6.27 5.58
CA PRO A 232 -24.28 -5.84 5.74
C PRO A 232 -24.63 -4.67 4.80
N THR A 233 -25.67 -4.84 3.99
CA THR A 233 -26.21 -3.78 3.12
C THR A 233 -27.34 -3.09 3.85
N ASP A 234 -27.02 -2.07 4.64
CA ASP A 234 -28.06 -1.16 5.13
C ASP A 234 -28.54 -0.30 3.95
N ASN A 235 -29.80 -0.51 3.54
CA ASN A 235 -30.45 0.24 2.47
C ASN A 235 -30.59 1.73 2.86
N LEU A 236 -29.54 2.52 2.62
CA LEU A 236 -29.60 3.99 2.69
C LEU A 236 -30.28 4.62 1.46
N SER A 237 -31.11 3.87 0.72
CA SER A 237 -31.78 4.33 -0.50
C SER A 237 -33.15 4.97 -0.28
N GLU A 238 -33.57 5.26 0.95
CA GLU A 238 -34.72 6.14 1.18
C GLU A 238 -34.27 7.60 1.19
N SER A 239 -34.23 8.20 -0.01
CA SER A 239 -34.17 9.65 -0.16
C SER A 239 -35.41 10.29 0.49
N PRO A 240 -35.27 11.22 1.44
CA PRO A 240 -36.41 12.01 1.87
C PRO A 240 -36.78 12.98 0.73
N GLY A 241 -38.04 12.92 0.29
CA GLY A 241 -38.59 13.90 -0.64
C GLY A 241 -38.47 15.34 -0.10
N PRO A 242 -38.64 16.35 -0.96
CA PRO A 242 -38.37 17.74 -0.59
C PRO A 242 -39.41 18.21 0.42
N GLY A 243 -39.03 18.20 1.69
CA GLY A 243 -39.79 18.74 2.81
C GLY A 243 -39.21 20.08 3.22
N ASP A 244 -39.99 21.12 2.98
CA ASP A 244 -39.72 22.51 3.30
C ASP A 244 -39.32 22.75 4.77
N GLY A 245 -38.29 23.58 4.93
CA GLY A 245 -38.12 24.52 6.04
C GLY A 245 -37.84 23.93 7.43
N LEU A 246 -36.70 24.30 8.01
CA LEU A 246 -36.63 24.99 9.31
C LEU A 246 -35.19 25.49 9.56
N GLU A 247 -35.14 26.65 10.19
CA GLU A 247 -34.04 27.61 10.31
C GLU A 247 -32.85 27.19 11.22
N PRO A 248 -31.69 27.90 11.13
CA PRO A 248 -30.51 27.58 11.92
C PRO A 248 -30.65 28.12 13.36
N MET A 249 -30.32 27.32 14.36
CA MET A 249 -30.24 27.81 15.74
C MET A 249 -29.06 27.23 16.54
N TYR A 250 -28.25 28.20 16.97
CA TYR A 250 -27.38 28.29 18.14
C TYR A 250 -25.96 27.71 18.17
N THR A 251 -25.09 28.65 18.54
CA THR A 251 -23.67 28.63 18.88
C THR A 251 -23.41 28.24 20.34
N MET A 252 -22.27 27.54 20.52
CA MET A 252 -21.28 27.58 21.63
C MET A 252 -21.72 27.23 23.06
N GLU A 253 -20.97 26.33 23.71
CA GLU A 253 -19.99 26.67 24.77
C GLU A 253 -19.09 25.44 25.10
N PRO A 254 -17.92 25.65 25.73
CA PRO A 254 -16.82 24.71 25.86
C PRO A 254 -16.83 23.96 27.20
N ASP A 255 -15.93 22.98 27.30
CA ASP A 255 -15.52 22.24 28.50
C ASP A 255 -16.46 21.14 29.01
N GLY A 256 -15.96 19.90 29.07
CA GLY A 256 -16.59 18.88 29.91
C GLY A 256 -16.27 17.42 29.59
N LEU A 257 -15.09 16.96 30.04
CA LEU A 257 -14.84 15.64 30.61
C LEU A 257 -15.16 14.38 29.76
N LEU A 258 -14.09 13.77 29.24
CA LEU A 258 -14.05 12.35 28.90
C LEU A 258 -14.41 11.50 30.13
N GLY A 259 -15.56 10.83 30.06
CA GLY A 259 -15.98 9.76 30.97
C GLY A 259 -15.29 8.43 30.65
N PRO A 260 -15.36 7.43 31.56
CA PRO A 260 -14.42 6.33 31.60
C PRO A 260 -14.64 5.28 30.50
N PHE A 261 -13.53 4.70 30.07
CA PHE A 261 -13.45 3.47 29.28
C PHE A 261 -14.39 2.40 29.82
N VAL A 262 -15.28 1.89 28.97
CA VAL A 262 -16.00 0.65 29.22
C VAL A 262 -15.07 -0.50 28.83
N SER A 263 -14.69 -1.31 29.81
CA SER A 263 -13.93 -2.54 29.60
C SER A 263 -14.76 -3.55 28.82
N ALA A 264 -14.22 -4.05 27.72
CA ALA A 264 -14.55 -5.36 27.19
C ALA A 264 -13.29 -6.22 27.29
N GLU A 265 -13.27 -7.15 28.26
CA GLU A 265 -12.38 -8.31 28.19
C GLU A 265 -13.06 -9.30 27.22
N PRO A 266 -12.40 -9.62 26.11
CA PRO A 266 -11.69 -10.89 26.06
C PRO A 266 -10.31 -10.78 25.35
N GLU A 267 -9.25 -10.99 26.13
CA GLU A 267 -7.88 -11.37 25.73
C GLU A 267 -7.41 -10.94 24.30
N GLU A 268 -7.09 -9.64 24.22
CA GLU A 268 -6.09 -8.99 23.35
C GLU A 268 -6.20 -9.21 21.82
N ILE A 269 -7.11 -8.45 21.18
CA ILE A 269 -6.94 -7.97 19.80
C ILE A 269 -6.04 -6.72 19.87
N ILE A 270 -4.89 -6.73 19.18
CA ILE A 270 -3.97 -5.60 19.12
C ILE A 270 -4.12 -4.92 17.76
N PHE A 271 -4.43 -3.63 17.77
CA PHE A 271 -4.35 -2.76 16.59
C PHE A 271 -2.88 -2.38 16.35
N ALA A 272 -2.35 -2.71 15.16
CA ALA A 272 -1.04 -2.24 14.72
C ALA A 272 -1.23 -1.20 13.62
N LEU A 273 -0.63 -0.02 13.81
CA LEU A 273 -0.51 1.09 12.83
C LEU A 273 0.65 0.84 11.86
#